data_AF-A0A2N1F927-F1
#
_entry.id   AF-A0A2N1F927-F1
#
_cell.length_a   1.000
_cell.length_b   1.000
_cell.length_c   1.000
_cell.angle_alpha   90.00
_cell.angle_beta   90.00
_cell.angle_gamma   90.00
#
_symmetry.space_group_name_H-M   'P 1'
#
loop_
_entity.id
_entity.type
_entity.pdbx_description
1 polymer ?
#
loop_
_entity_poly.entity_id
_entity_poly.type
_entity_poly.pdbx_seq_one_letter_code
_entity_poly.pdbx_strand_id
1 'polypeptide(L)'
;MFRKQGKIIDETGMGIPGVHVSVEGDPLAGTTTDIDGNYSLLVGSEATLNFSHLGKGIKTIAASAVPEVLKLDASFDMLDEVVLDVPPPKSYLGWKIFGGIAGTLLLVGLLSKNDEEKKEKNVKKVVL
;
A
#
# COMPACT_ATOMS: atom_id res chain seq x y z
N MET A 1 13.00 12.27 15.24
CA MET A 1 12.07 13.20 14.55
C MET A 1 12.90 14.27 13.88
N PHE A 2 12.50 14.70 12.68
CA PHE A 2 13.14 15.76 11.93
C PHE A 2 12.08 16.63 11.25
N ARG A 3 12.45 17.84 10.84
CA ARG A 3 11.54 18.76 10.14
C ARG A 3 11.68 18.55 8.64
N LYS A 4 10.61 18.13 7.97
CA LYS A 4 10.55 18.05 6.51
C LYS A 4 9.85 19.29 5.96
N GLN A 5 10.50 19.97 5.02
CA GLN A 5 10.00 21.17 4.35
C GLN A 5 10.18 20.99 2.86
N GLY A 6 9.30 21.61 2.09
CA GLY A 6 9.37 21.58 0.64
C GLY A 6 8.30 22.43 -0.01
N LYS A 7 8.33 22.46 -1.34
CA LYS A 7 7.38 23.16 -2.18
C LYS A 7 6.72 22.18 -3.13
N ILE A 8 5.40 22.25 -3.20
CA ILE A 8 4.59 21.45 -4.12
C ILE A 8 4.20 22.34 -5.30
N ILE A 9 4.57 21.91 -6.51
CA ILE A 9 4.34 22.64 -7.75
C ILE A 9 3.63 21.78 -8.78
N ASP A 10 2.96 22.43 -9.73
CA ASP A 10 2.37 21.79 -10.90
C ASP A 10 3.37 21.69 -12.07
N GLU A 11 2.89 21.17 -13.20
CA GLU A 11 3.65 21.06 -14.45
C GLU A 11 4.16 22.42 -14.99
N THR A 12 3.44 23.50 -14.69
CA THR A 12 3.79 24.86 -15.10
C THR A 12 4.82 25.50 -14.17
N GLY A 13 5.12 24.85 -13.03
CA GLY A 13 6.02 25.36 -12.00
C GLY A 13 5.34 26.27 -10.98
N MET A 14 4.02 26.42 -11.04
CA MET A 14 3.25 27.19 -10.08
C MET A 14 3.01 26.37 -8.80
N GLY A 15 3.04 27.04 -7.64
CA GLY A 15 2.75 26.42 -6.36
C GLY A 15 1.30 25.94 -6.28
N ILE A 16 1.08 24.77 -5.69
CA ILE A 16 -0.27 24.22 -5.49
C ILE A 16 -0.71 24.47 -4.03
N PRO A 17 -1.64 25.42 -3.80
CA PRO A 17 -2.20 25.65 -2.47
C PRO A 17 -3.22 24.57 -2.09
N GLY A 18 -3.39 24.35 -0.78
CA GLY A 18 -4.44 23.46 -0.25
C GLY A 18 -4.15 21.96 -0.38
N VAL A 19 -2.91 21.56 -0.69
CA VAL A 19 -2.49 20.16 -0.64
C VAL A 19 -2.32 19.76 0.81
N HIS A 20 -3.01 18.72 1.24
CA HIS A 20 -2.86 18.13 2.55
C HIS A 20 -1.69 17.15 2.55
N VAL A 21 -0.74 17.37 3.46
CA VAL A 21 0.47 16.57 3.65
C VAL A 21 0.36 15.92 5.02
N SER A 22 0.12 14.62 5.09
CA SER A 22 -0.06 13.89 6.35
C SER A 22 0.87 12.71 6.48
N VAL A 23 1.13 12.25 7.70
CA VAL A 23 1.82 10.99 7.95
C VAL A 23 0.89 9.82 7.61
N GLU A 24 1.42 8.80 6.95
CA GLU A 24 0.67 7.58 6.65
C GLU A 24 0.19 6.90 7.94
N GLY A 25 -1.09 6.54 7.99
CA GLY A 25 -1.72 5.96 9.19
C GLY A 25 -2.10 6.95 10.29
N ASP A 26 -1.64 8.21 10.20
CA ASP A 26 -2.00 9.29 11.13
C ASP A 26 -2.43 10.56 10.37
N PRO A 27 -3.71 10.65 9.96
CA PRO A 27 -4.22 11.81 9.23
C PRO A 27 -4.27 13.10 10.08
N LEU A 28 -4.16 12.99 11.41
CA LEU A 28 -4.12 14.15 12.31
C LEU A 28 -2.71 14.76 12.37
N ALA A 29 -1.68 13.94 12.18
CA ALA A 29 -0.30 14.39 12.03
C ALA A 29 -0.05 14.87 10.59
N GLY A 30 -0.50 16.08 10.27
CA GLY A 30 -0.34 16.68 8.95
C GLY A 30 -0.26 18.20 8.93
N THR A 31 -0.10 18.74 7.73
CA THR A 31 -0.11 20.17 7.43
C THR A 31 -0.73 20.40 6.06
N THR A 32 -1.08 21.64 5.76
CA THR A 32 -1.64 22.03 4.45
C THR A 32 -0.71 23.04 3.80
N THR A 33 -0.51 22.93 2.49
CA THR A 33 0.31 23.89 1.75
C THR A 33 -0.29 25.30 1.76
N ASP A 34 0.59 26.30 1.80
CA ASP A 34 0.23 27.72 1.70
C ASP A 34 -0.07 28.16 0.26
N ILE A 35 -0.29 29.48 0.04
CA ILE A 35 -0.63 30.06 -1.28
C ILE A 35 0.45 29.83 -2.34
N ASP A 36 1.69 29.67 -1.92
CA ASP A 36 2.85 29.44 -2.79
C ASP A 36 3.19 27.94 -2.91
N GLY A 37 2.41 27.06 -2.27
CA GLY A 37 2.62 25.61 -2.28
C GLY A 37 3.68 25.11 -1.29
N ASN A 38 4.14 25.94 -0.36
CA ASN A 38 5.13 25.50 0.64
C ASN A 38 4.46 24.76 1.79
N TYR A 39 5.18 23.80 2.38
CA TYR A 39 4.77 23.10 3.59
C TYR A 39 5.94 22.84 4.53
N SER A 40 5.62 22.57 5.79
CA SER A 40 6.58 22.21 6.82
C SER A 40 5.92 21.32 7.86
N LEU A 41 6.45 20.11 8.05
CA LEU A 41 5.91 19.13 9.01
C LEU A 41 7.04 18.48 9.82
N LEU A 42 6.79 18.24 11.11
CA LEU A 42 7.67 17.41 11.95
C LEU A 42 7.30 15.95 11.74
N VAL A 43 8.28 15.14 11.34
CA VAL A 43 8.07 13.75 10.93
C VAL A 43 9.06 12.80 11.62
N GLY A 44 8.66 11.53 11.75
CA GLY A 44 9.55 10.45 12.17
C GLY A 44 10.61 10.14 11.11
N SER A 45 11.74 9.54 11.52
CA SER A 45 12.82 9.16 10.60
C SER A 45 12.36 8.19 9.51
N GLU A 46 11.47 7.27 9.87
CA GLU A 46 10.91 6.21 9.01
C GLU A 46 9.46 6.49 8.59
N ALA A 47 9.02 7.76 8.63
CA ALA A 47 7.64 8.11 8.31
C ALA A 47 7.42 8.16 6.78
N THR A 48 6.25 7.72 6.34
CA THR A 48 5.75 7.95 4.99
C THR A 48 4.82 9.15 4.98
N LEU A 49 4.85 9.94 3.91
CA LEU A 49 3.99 11.11 3.72
C LEU A 49 2.98 10.86 2.61
N ASN A 50 1.72 11.18 2.90
CA ASN A 50 0.61 11.19 1.97
C ASN A 50 0.34 12.63 1.55
N PHE A 51 0.33 12.85 0.23
CA PHE A 51 0.00 14.11 -0.41
C PHE A 51 -1.37 13.95 -1.08
N SER A 52 -2.36 14.69 -0.61
CA SER A 52 -3.72 14.63 -1.15
C SER A 52 -4.27 16.02 -1.43
N HIS A 53 -5.08 16.13 -2.46
CA HIS A 53 -5.77 17.35 -2.82
C HIS A 53 -7.23 17.02 -3.14
N LEU A 54 -8.15 17.96 -2.91
CA LEU A 54 -9.57 17.71 -3.06
C LEU A 54 -9.91 17.24 -4.48
N GLY A 55 -10.63 16.12 -4.58
CA GLY A 55 -11.04 15.53 -5.86
C GLY A 55 -9.91 14.90 -6.67
N LYS A 56 -8.77 14.60 -6.02
CA LYS A 56 -7.56 14.03 -6.64
C LYS A 56 -7.12 12.76 -5.89
N GLY A 57 -6.30 11.92 -6.52
CA GLY A 57 -5.66 10.77 -5.89
C GLY A 57 -4.66 11.15 -4.79
N ILE A 58 -4.17 10.15 -4.07
CA ILE A 58 -3.18 10.29 -3.00
C ILE A 58 -1.84 9.82 -3.54
N LYS A 59 -0.79 10.63 -3.36
CA LYS A 59 0.60 10.23 -3.63
C LYS A 59 1.30 9.94 -2.32
N THR A 60 1.94 8.78 -2.21
CA THR A 60 2.60 8.33 -0.97
C THR A 60 4.11 8.24 -1.21
N ILE A 61 4.91 8.89 -0.37
CA ILE A 61 6.37 8.96 -0.52
C ILE A 61 7.03 8.91 0.86
N ALA A 62 8.10 8.12 1.02
CA ALA A 62 8.90 8.11 2.24
C ALA A 62 9.46 9.52 2.53
N ALA A 63 9.34 10.01 3.78
CA ALA A 63 9.73 11.37 4.15
C ALA A 63 11.21 11.69 3.87
N SER A 64 12.07 10.68 3.91
CA SER A 64 13.49 10.75 3.55
C SER A 64 13.73 10.95 2.04
N ALA A 65 12.84 10.42 1.20
CA ALA A 65 12.95 10.45 -0.26
C ALA A 65 12.21 11.63 -0.91
N VAL A 66 11.37 12.36 -0.17
CA VAL A 66 10.66 13.52 -0.71
C VAL A 66 11.67 14.60 -1.14
N PRO A 67 11.67 15.07 -2.40
CA PRO A 67 12.53 16.15 -2.85
C PRO A 67 12.13 17.49 -2.20
N GLU A 68 13.02 18.49 -2.25
CA GLU A 68 12.70 19.85 -1.78
C GLU A 68 11.59 20.50 -2.64
N VAL A 69 11.57 20.20 -3.94
CA VAL A 69 10.51 20.61 -4.85
C VAL A 69 9.85 19.36 -5.42
N LEU A 70 8.60 19.12 -5.02
CA LEU A 70 7.79 18.00 -5.48
C LEU A 70 6.85 18.47 -6.57
N LYS A 71 6.99 17.91 -7.77
CA LYS A 71 6.04 18.07 -8.87
C LYS A 71 4.88 17.09 -8.70
N LEU A 72 3.67 17.62 -8.73
CA LEU A 72 2.42 16.85 -8.79
C LEU A 72 1.68 17.25 -10.06
N ASP A 73 1.33 16.26 -10.86
CA ASP A 73 0.56 16.50 -12.07
C ASP A 73 -0.89 16.85 -11.71
N ALA A 74 -1.58 17.62 -12.56
CA ALA A 74 -2.95 18.06 -12.29
C ALA A 74 -3.91 16.86 -12.15
N SER A 75 -3.56 15.73 -12.75
CA SER A 75 -4.13 14.42 -12.47
C SER A 75 -3.25 13.77 -11.42
N PHE A 76 -3.66 13.72 -10.16
CA PHE A 76 -2.99 12.85 -9.20
C PHE A 76 -3.40 11.42 -9.57
N ASP A 77 -2.79 10.90 -10.63
CA ASP A 77 -3.32 9.79 -11.41
C ASP A 77 -3.46 8.54 -10.55
N MET A 78 -4.75 8.23 -10.33
CA MET A 78 -5.38 6.94 -10.10
C MET A 78 -4.51 5.83 -9.48
N LEU A 79 -4.66 5.68 -8.16
CA LEU A 79 -4.52 4.42 -7.40
C LEU A 79 -3.50 3.42 -7.96
N ASP A 80 -2.22 3.65 -7.73
CA ASP A 80 -1.27 2.54 -7.77
C ASP A 80 -1.52 1.66 -6.56
N GLU A 81 -1.80 0.39 -6.87
CA GLU A 81 -1.93 -0.77 -6.00
C GLU A 81 -1.23 -0.59 -4.65
N VAL A 82 -2.01 -0.65 -3.56
CA VAL A 82 -1.46 -0.69 -2.22
C VAL A 82 -0.73 -2.03 -2.03
N VAL A 83 0.54 -2.08 -2.39
CA VAL A 83 1.45 -3.10 -1.88
C VAL A 83 1.70 -2.73 -0.43
N LEU A 84 0.82 -3.19 0.46
CA LEU A 84 1.08 -3.17 1.89
C LEU A 84 2.32 -4.04 2.12
N ASP A 85 3.49 -3.44 2.27
CA ASP A 85 4.62 -4.15 2.88
C ASP A 85 4.32 -4.26 4.38
N VAL A 86 3.39 -5.16 4.71
CA VAL A 86 3.07 -5.49 6.09
C VAL A 86 4.31 -6.19 6.65
N PRO A 87 5.04 -5.60 7.61
CA PRO A 87 6.19 -6.27 8.20
C PRO A 87 5.71 -7.60 8.80
N PRO A 88 6.41 -8.72 8.53
CA PRO A 88 5.95 -10.02 8.98
C PRO A 88 5.84 -10.00 10.51
N PRO A 89 4.69 -10.43 11.09
CA PRO A 89 4.54 -10.42 12.53
C PRO A 89 5.59 -11.34 13.15
N LYS A 90 6.14 -10.90 14.29
CA LYS A 90 7.19 -11.63 15.04
C LYS A 90 6.75 -13.01 15.54
N SER A 91 5.47 -13.38 15.38
CA SER A 91 4.93 -14.69 15.76
C SER A 91 4.03 -15.25 14.65
N TYR A 92 4.44 -16.38 14.10
CA TYR A 92 3.81 -17.09 12.98
C TYR A 92 2.48 -17.78 13.37
N LEU A 93 2.22 -17.92 14.67
CA LEU A 93 1.04 -18.64 15.19
C LEU A 93 -0.27 -17.86 14.97
N GLY A 94 -0.21 -16.52 14.87
CA GLY A 94 -1.38 -15.67 14.58
C GLY A 94 -1.78 -15.60 13.11
N TRP A 95 -0.84 -15.83 12.17
CA TRP A 95 -1.11 -15.69 10.73
C TRP A 95 -1.92 -16.88 10.17
N LYS A 96 -1.82 -18.07 10.78
CA LYS A 96 -2.55 -19.27 10.32
C LYS A 96 -4.07 -19.19 10.46
N ILE A 97 -4.60 -18.25 11.24
CA ILE A 97 -6.05 -18.11 11.47
C ILE A 97 -6.70 -16.92 10.74
N PHE A 98 -5.91 -15.95 10.25
CA PHE A 98 -6.44 -14.78 9.52
C PHE A 98 -6.13 -14.77 8.00
N GLY A 99 -5.30 -15.69 7.49
CA GLY A 99 -4.90 -15.77 6.08
C GLY A 99 -5.58 -16.84 5.22
N GLY A 100 -6.70 -17.43 5.66
CA GLY A 100 -7.54 -18.26 4.78
C GLY A 100 -8.38 -17.33 3.92
N ILE A 101 -7.92 -16.92 2.73
CA ILE A 101 -8.22 -17.60 1.46
C ILE A 101 -7.04 -17.58 0.45
N ALA A 102 -5.98 -16.79 0.68
CA ALA A 102 -4.89 -16.64 -0.29
C ALA A 102 -3.73 -17.62 -0.09
N GLY A 103 -3.53 -18.13 1.13
CA GLY A 103 -2.37 -18.96 1.48
C GLY A 103 -2.49 -20.46 1.18
N THR A 104 -3.69 -20.99 0.93
CA THR A 104 -3.88 -22.42 0.63
C THR A 104 -3.70 -22.76 -0.85
N LEU A 105 -3.70 -21.79 -1.77
CA LEU A 105 -3.64 -22.10 -3.20
C LEU A 105 -2.24 -22.50 -3.71
N LEU A 106 -1.17 -22.21 -2.97
CA LEU A 106 0.21 -22.55 -3.38
C LEU A 106 0.77 -23.80 -2.68
N LEU A 107 0.18 -24.23 -1.56
CA LEU A 107 0.69 -25.39 -0.79
C LEU A 107 -0.01 -26.72 -1.10
N VAL A 108 -1.13 -26.72 -1.84
CA VAL A 108 -1.77 -27.96 -2.32
C VAL A 108 -1.01 -28.57 -3.52
N GLY A 109 -0.24 -27.78 -4.26
CA GLY A 109 0.53 -28.25 -5.43
C GLY A 109 1.82 -29.01 -5.10
N LEU A 110 2.34 -28.91 -3.87
CA LEU A 110 3.62 -29.54 -3.47
C LEU A 110 3.46 -30.75 -2.54
N LEU A 111 2.22 -31.14 -2.21
CA LEU A 111 1.94 -32.24 -1.28
C LEU A 111 1.02 -33.34 -1.86
N SER A 112 0.87 -33.41 -3.19
CA SER A 112 0.25 -34.56 -3.85
C SER A 112 1.27 -35.33 -4.68
N LYS A 113 2.15 -36.05 -3.99
CA LYS A 113 2.86 -37.17 -4.62
C LYS A 113 3.06 -38.26 -3.59
N ASN A 114 2.64 -39.47 -3.99
CA ASN A 114 2.74 -40.75 -3.30
C ASN A 114 1.86 -40.88 -2.05
N ASP A 115 1.06 -41.93 -1.83
CA ASP A 115 0.99 -43.26 -2.43
C ASP A 115 -0.43 -43.85 -2.23
N GLU A 116 -0.78 -44.77 -3.14
CA GLU A 116 -1.58 -45.99 -2.96
C GLU A 116 -2.68 -46.06 -1.87
N GLU A 117 -3.93 -46.26 -2.30
CA GLU A 117 -4.67 -47.53 -2.14
C GLU A 117 -6.08 -47.34 -2.74
N LYS A 118 -6.35 -47.99 -3.87
CA LYS A 118 -7.08 -49.27 -3.92
C LYS A 118 -8.49 -49.15 -3.30
N LYS A 119 -9.52 -49.12 -4.16
CA LYS A 119 -10.55 -50.19 -4.22
C LYS A 119 -11.67 -49.90 -5.21
N GLU A 120 -11.86 -50.90 -6.07
CA GLU A 120 -13.15 -51.38 -6.56
C GLU A 120 -14.14 -50.36 -7.12
N LYS A 121 -13.95 -50.05 -8.41
CA LYS A 121 -15.10 -49.89 -9.29
C LYS A 121 -15.79 -51.25 -9.41
N ASN A 122 -16.82 -51.42 -8.59
CA ASN A 122 -17.84 -52.45 -8.71
C ASN A 122 -18.50 -52.32 -10.09
N VAL A 123 -17.94 -53.12 -11.00
CA VAL A 123 -18.57 -53.90 -12.05
C VAL A 123 -20.11 -53.87 -12.06
N LYS A 124 -20.65 -53.43 -13.20
CA LYS A 124 -21.96 -53.78 -13.79
C LYS A 124 -23.22 -53.32 -13.07
N LYS A 125 -23.92 -52.38 -13.74
CA LYS A 125 -25.32 -52.59 -14.13
C LYS A 125 -25.65 -51.69 -15.32
N VAL A 126 -25.39 -52.20 -16.53
CA VAL A 126 -26.22 -51.92 -17.70
C VAL A 126 -26.97 -53.22 -17.92
N VAL A 127 -28.26 -53.22 -17.59
CA VAL A 127 -29.20 -54.28 -17.97
C VAL A 127 -29.95 -53.76 -19.18
N LEU A 128 -30.12 -54.67 -20.15
CA LEU A 128 -30.89 -54.56 -21.38
C LEU A 128 -32.27 -53.91 -21.17
#